data_AF-A0A9D4R5K3-F1
#
_entry.id   AF-A0A9D4R5K3-F1
#
_cell.length_a   1.000
_cell.length_b   1.000
_cell.length_c   1.000
_cell.angle_alpha   90.00
_cell.angle_beta   90.00
_cell.angle_gamma   90.00
#
_symmetry.space_group_name_H-M   'P 1'
#
loop_
_entity.id
_entity.type
_entity.pdbx_description
1 polymer ?
#
loop_
_entity_poly.entity_id
_entity_poly.type
_entity_poly.pdbx_seq_one_letter_code
_entity_poly.pdbx_strand_id
1 'polypeptide(L)'
;MKMITCLSTRLLLAISLLTFTRADYECVCNNNVELEVKDRANGHGDTLGYMYEFDCKPKIPGSEHAAVYEIMFEGQIGFVSSDGGNVQSQTCPGAISAADLGMVHAIL
;
A
#
# COMPACT_ATOMS: atom_id res chain seq x y z
N MET A 1 -9.27 -12.10 -48.36
CA MET A 1 -9.42 -12.28 -46.90
C MET A 1 -8.22 -11.67 -46.18
N LYS A 2 -8.15 -10.34 -46.04
CA LYS A 2 -7.09 -9.59 -45.32
C LYS A 2 -7.64 -8.63 -44.25
N MET A 3 -8.97 -8.60 -44.12
CA MET A 3 -9.70 -7.60 -43.34
C MET A 3 -9.96 -8.03 -41.89
N ILE A 4 -9.93 -9.34 -41.62
CA ILE A 4 -10.22 -9.91 -40.28
C ILE A 4 -9.01 -9.74 -39.34
N THR A 5 -7.78 -9.76 -39.88
CA THR A 5 -6.54 -9.66 -39.08
C THR A 5 -6.24 -8.25 -38.58
N CYS A 6 -6.79 -7.19 -39.16
CA CYS A 6 -6.58 -5.82 -38.71
C CYS A 6 -7.57 -5.39 -37.62
N LEU A 7 -8.78 -5.96 -37.64
CA LEU A 7 -9.82 -5.71 -36.63
C LEU A 7 -9.44 -6.35 -35.27
N SER A 8 -8.81 -7.52 -35.29
CA SER A 8 -8.38 -8.23 -34.07
C SER A 8 -7.20 -7.53 -33.36
N THR A 9 -6.30 -6.87 -34.10
CA THR A 9 -5.15 -6.15 -33.50
C THR A 9 -5.59 -4.91 -32.73
N ARG A 10 -6.58 -4.18 -33.25
CA ARG A 10 -7.11 -2.98 -32.58
C ARG A 10 -7.93 -3.32 -31.34
N LEU A 11 -8.63 -4.45 -31.36
CA LEU A 11 -9.36 -4.95 -30.19
C LEU A 11 -8.40 -5.38 -29.07
N LEU A 12 -7.31 -6.07 -29.40
CA LEU A 12 -6.27 -6.45 -28.43
C LEU A 12 -5.57 -5.22 -27.82
N LEU A 13 -5.28 -4.19 -28.63
CA LEU A 13 -4.72 -2.93 -28.14
C LEU A 13 -5.69 -2.20 -27.21
N ALA A 14 -6.99 -2.18 -27.54
CA ALA A 14 -8.02 -1.59 -26.69
C ALA A 14 -8.20 -2.33 -25.35
N ILE A 15 -8.08 -3.66 -25.34
CA ILE A 15 -8.16 -4.47 -24.11
C ILE A 15 -6.94 -4.25 -23.21
N SER A 16 -5.74 -4.06 -23.78
CA SER A 16 -4.53 -3.77 -22.99
C SER A 16 -4.55 -2.42 -22.28
N LEU A 17 -5.37 -1.47 -22.74
CA LEU A 17 -5.55 -0.15 -22.10
C LEU A 17 -6.55 -0.15 -20.94
N LEU A 18 -7.33 -1.24 -20.77
CA LEU A 18 -8.41 -1.33 -19.77
C LEU A 18 -8.01 -2.06 -18.49
N THR A 19 -6.82 -2.66 -18.43
CA THR A 19 -6.35 -3.37 -17.24
C THR A 19 -5.35 -2.53 -16.44
N PHE A 20 -5.79 -1.39 -15.90
CA PHE A 20 -5.13 -0.76 -14.77
C PHE A 20 -5.60 -1.48 -13.49
N THR A 21 -5.08 -2.68 -13.24
CA THR A 21 -5.28 -3.33 -11.96
C THR A 21 -4.43 -2.58 -10.94
N ARG A 22 -5.07 -1.82 -10.05
CA ARG A 22 -4.39 -1.36 -8.85
C ARG A 22 -4.10 -2.59 -8.00
N ALA A 23 -2.84 -2.83 -7.72
CA ALA A 23 -2.50 -3.83 -6.73
C ALA A 23 -2.78 -3.21 -5.36
N ASP A 24 -3.79 -3.74 -4.67
CA ASP A 24 -3.88 -3.57 -3.24
C ASP A 24 -2.58 -4.08 -2.60
N TYR A 25 -2.13 -3.43 -1.53
CA TYR A 25 -0.86 -3.76 -0.89
C TYR A 25 -1.07 -3.93 0.62
N GLU A 26 -0.27 -4.81 1.22
CA GLU A 26 -0.25 -4.95 2.67
C GLU A 26 0.39 -3.71 3.30
N CYS A 27 -0.28 -3.16 4.30
CA CYS A 27 0.16 -1.99 5.03
C CYS A 27 0.00 -2.18 6.53
N VAL A 28 0.76 -1.39 7.29
CA VAL A 28 0.66 -1.31 8.74
C VAL A 28 0.11 0.06 9.08
N CYS A 29 -0.99 0.09 9.81
CA CYS A 29 -1.66 1.32 10.20
C CYS A 29 -1.59 1.52 11.70
N ASN A 30 -1.30 2.76 12.11
CA ASN A 30 -1.27 3.17 13.49
C ASN A 30 -2.64 3.70 13.93
N ASN A 31 -3.19 3.15 15.01
CA ASN A 31 -4.41 3.60 15.67
C ASN A 31 -4.13 4.26 17.03
N ASN A 32 -2.86 4.45 17.38
CA ASN A 32 -2.45 5.22 18.54
C ASN A 32 -2.21 6.69 18.16
N VAL A 33 -2.20 7.59 19.14
CA VAL A 33 -1.86 9.01 18.91
C VAL A 33 -0.52 9.16 18.20
N GLU A 34 0.45 8.35 18.60
CA GLU A 34 1.80 8.34 18.07
C GLU A 34 2.42 6.93 18.23
N LEU A 35 3.21 6.52 17.24
CA LEU A 35 3.94 5.26 17.20
C LEU A 35 5.36 5.49 16.69
N GLU A 36 6.34 5.05 17.46
CA GLU A 36 7.75 5.15 17.08
C GLU A 36 8.10 4.16 15.96
N VAL A 37 8.80 4.68 14.95
CA VAL A 37 9.46 3.86 13.93
C VAL A 37 10.94 3.78 14.27
N LYS A 38 11.46 2.56 14.45
CA LYS A 38 12.85 2.28 14.81
C LYS A 38 13.68 1.88 13.61
N ASP A 39 14.99 2.09 13.69
CA ASP A 39 15.97 1.62 12.68
C ASP A 39 16.30 0.13 12.78
N ARG A 40 15.85 -0.55 13.86
CA ARG A 40 16.13 -1.96 14.14
C ARG A 40 14.90 -2.71 14.64
N ALA A 41 14.83 -3.99 14.25
CA ALA A 41 13.75 -4.92 14.60
C ALA A 41 13.65 -5.30 16.09
N ASN A 42 14.66 -5.01 16.91
CA ASN A 42 14.68 -5.41 18.32
C ASN A 42 14.04 -4.40 19.27
N GLY A 43 13.46 -3.31 18.76
CA GLY A 43 12.82 -2.25 19.56
C GLY A 43 13.78 -1.34 20.35
N HIS A 44 15.08 -1.67 20.39
CA HIS A 44 16.13 -0.89 21.05
C HIS A 44 16.94 -0.02 20.09
N GLY A 45 16.50 0.08 18.84
CA GLY A 45 17.09 0.96 17.84
C GLY A 45 16.83 2.44 18.10
N ASP A 46 17.51 3.28 17.31
CA ASP A 46 17.24 4.71 17.27
C ASP A 46 15.88 4.96 16.61
N THR A 47 15.18 6.01 17.05
CA THR A 47 13.93 6.44 16.43
C THR A 47 14.23 7.13 15.10
N LEU A 48 13.73 6.56 14.00
CA LEU A 48 13.78 7.17 12.66
C LEU A 48 12.73 8.29 12.52
N GLY A 49 11.59 8.12 13.19
CA GLY A 49 10.49 9.06 13.16
C GLY A 49 9.25 8.47 13.82
N TYR A 50 8.10 9.07 13.53
CA TYR A 50 6.83 8.73 14.15
C TYR A 50 5.74 8.55 13.10
N MET A 51 4.93 7.51 13.26
CA MET A 51 3.62 7.40 12.63
C MET A 51 2.59 8.00 13.57
N TYR A 52 1.76 8.91 13.05
CA TYR A 52 0.66 9.49 13.82
C TYR A 52 -0.62 8.68 13.63
N GLU A 53 -1.67 9.03 14.38
CA GLU A 53 -2.97 8.38 14.30
C GLU A 53 -3.50 8.33 12.86
N PHE A 54 -3.94 7.15 12.43
CA PHE A 54 -4.43 6.80 11.08
C PHE A 54 -3.38 6.86 9.96
N ASP A 55 -2.10 7.05 10.27
CA ASP A 55 -1.04 6.89 9.28
C ASP A 55 -0.84 5.41 8.96
N CYS A 56 -0.67 5.11 7.67
CA CYS A 56 -0.45 3.77 7.16
C CYS A 56 0.82 3.75 6.32
N LYS A 57 1.68 2.77 6.56
CA LYS A 57 2.92 2.58 5.80
C LYS A 57 2.93 1.22 5.11
N PRO A 58 3.47 1.10 3.89
CA PRO A 58 3.57 -0.18 3.20
C PRO A 58 4.37 -1.17 4.04
N LYS A 59 3.83 -2.39 4.20
CA LYS A 59 4.51 -3.51 4.85
C LYS A 59 5.49 -4.12 3.86
N ILE A 60 6.69 -4.48 4.32
CA ILE A 60 7.66 -5.20 3.49
C ILE A 60 7.24 -6.68 3.37
N PRO A 61 6.98 -7.22 2.16
CA PRO A 61 6.56 -8.61 1.99
C PRO A 61 7.63 -9.59 2.48
N GLY A 62 7.20 -10.66 3.16
CA GLY A 62 8.11 -11.71 3.64
C GLY A 62 8.91 -11.36 4.90
N SER A 63 8.69 -10.18 5.47
CA SER A 63 9.22 -9.80 6.78
C SER A 63 8.20 -10.15 7.88
N GLU A 64 8.39 -11.29 8.52
CA GLU A 64 7.60 -11.67 9.70
C GLU A 64 8.53 -11.85 10.88
N HIS A 65 8.59 -10.82 11.72
CA HIS A 65 9.17 -10.91 13.06
C HIS A 65 8.02 -10.99 14.05
N ALA A 66 8.10 -11.93 15.00
CA ALA A 66 6.99 -12.22 15.91
C ALA A 66 6.50 -11.02 16.76
N ALA A 67 7.29 -9.95 16.87
CA ALA A 67 6.99 -8.77 17.70
C ALA A 67 7.13 -7.42 16.97
N VAL A 68 7.48 -7.40 15.68
CA VAL A 68 7.61 -6.15 14.90
C VAL A 68 7.17 -6.33 13.45
N TYR A 69 6.61 -5.26 12.89
CA TYR A 69 6.44 -5.13 11.45
C TYR A 69 7.57 -4.34 10.84
N GLU A 70 8.05 -4.78 9.67
CA GLU A 70 8.95 -4.01 8.83
C GLU A 70 8.14 -3.24 7.78
N ILE A 71 8.43 -1.95 7.66
CA ILE A 71 7.67 -1.00 6.85
C ILE A 71 8.58 -0.13 6.00
N MET A 72 8.04 0.38 4.89
CA MET A 72 8.68 1.47 4.14
C MET A 72 8.32 2.82 4.78
N PHE A 73 9.29 3.46 5.42
CA PHE A 73 9.15 4.75 6.08
C PHE A 73 10.09 5.79 5.47
N GLU A 74 9.53 6.84 4.86
CA GLU A 74 10.29 7.96 4.27
C GLU A 74 11.43 7.55 3.30
N GLY A 75 11.24 6.43 2.58
CA GLY A 75 12.21 5.94 1.59
C GLY A 75 13.27 4.99 2.15
N GLN A 76 13.17 4.60 3.42
CA GLN A 76 14.03 3.60 4.06
C GLN A 76 13.19 2.55 4.80
N ILE A 77 13.85 1.47 5.20
CA ILE A 77 13.24 0.41 6.00
C ILE A 77 13.18 0.87 7.46
N GLY A 78 11.99 0.78 8.06
CA GLY A 78 11.77 1.03 9.48
C GLY A 78 11.01 -0.11 10.14
N PHE A 79 11.08 -0.17 11.46
CA PHE A 79 10.47 -1.23 12.27
C PHE A 79 9.51 -0.62 13.28
N VAL A 80 8.30 -1.17 13.37
CA VAL A 80 7.30 -0.80 14.36
C VAL A 80 6.90 -2.01 15.18
N SER A 81 6.67 -1.83 16.47
CA SER A 81 6.23 -2.96 17.31
C SER A 81 4.81 -3.39 16.93
N SER A 82 4.61 -4.71 16.82
CA SER A 82 3.28 -5.31 16.69
C SER A 82 2.58 -5.46 18.04
N ASP A 83 3.30 -5.20 19.14
CA ASP A 83 2.78 -5.34 20.49
C ASP A 83 1.95 -4.11 20.86
N GLY A 84 0.79 -4.34 21.50
CA GLY A 84 -0.05 -3.26 22.04
C GLY A 84 -1.38 -3.02 21.32
N GLY A 85 -1.77 -3.85 20.34
CA GLY A 85 -3.12 -3.90 19.76
C GLY A 85 -3.57 -2.68 18.93
N ASN A 86 -2.86 -1.56 19.04
CA ASN A 86 -3.12 -0.30 18.34
C ASN A 86 -2.38 -0.20 17.01
N VAL A 87 -1.79 -1.30 16.54
CA VAL A 87 -1.13 -1.40 15.24
C VAL A 87 -1.77 -2.56 14.50
N GLN A 88 -2.24 -2.33 13.27
CA GLN A 88 -2.98 -3.31 12.50
C GLN A 88 -2.33 -3.49 11.12
N SER A 89 -2.05 -4.75 10.75
CA SER A 89 -1.73 -5.13 9.38
C SER A 89 -3.03 -5.28 8.61
N GLN A 90 -3.20 -4.54 7.52
CA GLN A 90 -4.38 -4.61 6.68
C GLN A 90 -4.01 -4.42 5.20
N THR A 91 -4.96 -4.73 4.33
CA THR A 91 -4.84 -4.45 2.91
C THR A 91 -5.23 -3.00 2.65
N CYS A 92 -4.27 -2.19 2.20
CA CYS A 92 -4.49 -0.80 1.80
C CYS A 92 -4.77 -0.68 0.30
N PRO A 93 -5.70 0.20 -0.12
CA PRO A 93 -5.94 0.46 -1.52
C PRO A 93 -4.70 1.12 -2.14
N GLY A 94 -4.28 0.63 -3.31
CA GLY A 94 -3.28 1.32 -4.12
C GLY A 94 -3.75 2.75 -4.43
N ALA A 95 -2.85 3.74 -4.28
CA ALA A 95 -3.14 5.19 -4.36
C ALA A 95 -4.28 5.55 -5.31
N ILE A 96 -5.26 6.35 -4.89
CA ILE A 96 -6.47 6.79 -5.61
C ILE A 96 -6.14 7.45 -6.96
N SER A 97 -6.90 7.19 -8.04
CA SER A 97 -6.70 7.80 -9.38
C SER A 97 -7.81 8.79 -9.60
N ALA A 98 -7.57 9.76 -10.49
CA ALA A 98 -8.62 10.61 -11.05
C ALA A 98 -9.86 9.82 -11.54
N ALA A 99 -9.70 8.53 -11.90
CA ALA A 99 -10.81 7.66 -12.25
C ALA A 99 -11.79 7.38 -11.09
N ASP A 100 -11.33 7.29 -9.84
CA ASP A 100 -12.22 7.04 -8.69
C ASP A 100 -12.98 8.30 -8.28
N LEU A 101 -12.37 9.48 -8.45
CA LEU A 101 -13.04 10.78 -8.26
C LEU A 101 -14.13 11.04 -9.30
N GLY A 102 -14.00 10.44 -10.50
CA GLY A 102 -15.01 10.49 -11.55
C GLY A 102 -16.28 9.68 -11.27
N MET A 103 -16.21 8.64 -10.43
CA MET A 103 -17.39 7.88 -10.01
C MET A 103 -18.22 8.57 -8.92
N VAL A 104 -17.63 9.47 -8.13
CA VAL A 104 -18.37 10.22 -7.10
C VAL A 104 -19.26 11.29 -7.73
N HIS A 105 -18.91 11.80 -8.91
CA HIS A 105 -19.74 12.77 -9.65
C HIS A 105 -20.83 12.15 -10.54
N ALA A 106 -20.96 10.81 -10.57
CA ALA A 106 -22.01 10.14 -11.33
C ALA A 106 -23.25 9.77 -10.48
N ILE A 107 -23.29 10.17 -9.20
CA ILE A 107 -24.41 9.90 -8.27
C ILE A 107 -25.00 11.22 -7.72
N LEU A 108 -25.07 12.26 -8.56
CA LEU A 108 -25.90 13.45 -8.33
C LEU A 108 -26.60 13.86 -9.61
#